data_AF-A0A418AYM3-F1
#
_entry.id   AF-A0A418AYM3-F1
#
_cell.length_a   1.000
_cell.length_b   1.000
_cell.length_c   1.000
_cell.angle_alpha   90.00
_cell.angle_beta   90.00
_cell.angle_gamma   90.00
#
_symmetry.space_group_name_H-M   'P 1'
#
loop_
_entity.id
_entity.type
_entity.pdbx_description
1 polymer ?
#
loop_
_entity_poly.entity_id
_entity_poly.type
_entity_poly.pdbx_seq_one_letter_code
_entity_poly.pdbx_strand_id
1 'polypeptide(L)'
;MGDAGGGRTADSLVKIVGYTSSTYKADKVSKSIGYGFAFLARVIELYAKKPTRHSQGLSAVAGQIAYARYVTRFTGIFECLEALKNGSWVGADDNDHLKRVVTLQVYSMLLYYPLEHASFVGFVYVVDAFSVTGVTFSRSAPKWFPSLDASKCSRQSCMAWGAYVALDLYVNHARLSILAERERQLLDKKSDVPDVEVRSIPIRKDDEVLIVRGSNKGKEGRVTQVYRKKFVIHVERVVKEKVNGAAVNTGIHPSKVVITKLKLDKDRKKILERKNRAVGDKNKGKFTEADVAMANVD
;
A
#
# COMPACT_ATOMS: atom_id res chain seq x y z
N MET A 1 -12.08 27.81 14.67
CA MET A 1 -13.19 27.06 14.04
C MET A 1 -12.71 26.71 12.64
N GLY A 2 -12.39 25.46 12.27
CA GLY A 2 -12.98 24.20 12.68
C GLY A 2 -13.69 23.59 11.48
N ASP A 3 -12.94 23.27 10.42
CA ASP A 3 -13.40 22.34 9.38
C ASP A 3 -12.23 21.46 8.93
N ALA A 4 -12.01 20.39 9.70
CA ALA A 4 -11.01 19.36 9.40
C ALA A 4 -11.67 17.97 9.30
N GLY A 5 -12.97 17.94 8.96
CA GLY A 5 -13.79 16.72 8.94
C GLY A 5 -14.27 16.29 7.54
N GLY A 6 -14.55 17.24 6.63
CA GLY A 6 -15.25 16.95 5.37
C GLY A 6 -14.40 16.51 4.17
N GLY A 7 -13.09 16.82 4.14
CA GLY A 7 -12.26 16.64 2.94
C GLY A 7 -11.96 15.19 2.56
N ARG A 8 -11.83 14.28 3.55
CA ARG A 8 -11.43 12.89 3.29
C ARG A 8 -12.53 12.04 2.65
N THR A 9 -13.79 12.29 2.97
CA THR A 9 -14.93 11.53 2.44
C THR A 9 -15.25 11.95 1.00
N ALA A 10 -15.20 13.25 0.71
CA ALA A 10 -15.34 13.77 -0.66
C ALA A 10 -14.26 13.23 -1.60
N ASP A 11 -12.98 13.26 -1.18
CA ASP A 11 -11.87 12.68 -1.95
C ASP A 11 -12.03 11.17 -2.18
N SER A 12 -12.57 10.45 -1.19
CA SER A 12 -12.80 9.01 -1.29
C SER A 12 -13.91 8.69 -2.29
N LEU A 13 -15.01 9.43 -2.26
CA LEU A 13 -16.12 9.27 -3.20
C LEU A 13 -15.70 9.62 -4.63
N VAL A 14 -14.93 10.70 -4.83
CA VAL A 14 -14.41 11.07 -6.15
C VAL A 14 -13.47 9.98 -6.70
N LYS A 15 -12.63 9.38 -5.85
CA LYS A 15 -11.79 8.24 -6.23
C LYS A 15 -12.60 6.99 -6.59
N ILE A 16 -13.65 6.68 -5.83
CA ILE A 16 -14.54 5.56 -6.12
C ILE A 16 -15.27 5.80 -7.44
N VAL A 17 -15.82 6.99 -7.64
CA VAL A 17 -16.50 7.37 -8.89
C VAL A 17 -15.55 7.26 -10.07
N GLY A 18 -14.33 7.80 -9.96
CA GLY A 18 -13.29 7.67 -10.99
C GLY A 18 -12.85 6.22 -11.26
N TYR A 19 -12.87 5.36 -10.23
CA TYR A 19 -12.59 3.93 -10.38
C TYR A 19 -13.73 3.20 -11.09
N THR A 20 -14.99 3.51 -10.74
CA THR A 20 -16.19 2.93 -11.34
C THR A 20 -16.50 3.45 -12.74
N SER A 21 -16.05 4.65 -13.09
CA SER A 21 -16.24 5.25 -14.42
C SER A 21 -15.27 4.70 -15.46
N SER A 22 -14.23 3.99 -15.03
CA SER A 22 -13.35 3.26 -15.93
C SER A 22 -14.02 1.97 -16.38
N THR A 23 -14.34 1.87 -17.68
CA THR A 23 -15.06 0.74 -18.28
C THR A 23 -14.43 -0.62 -17.98
N TYR A 24 -13.11 -0.68 -17.80
CA TYR A 24 -12.37 -1.91 -17.51
C TYR A 24 -12.22 -2.19 -16.00
N LYS A 25 -12.07 -1.15 -15.15
CA LYS A 25 -11.98 -1.33 -13.68
C LYS A 25 -13.34 -1.53 -12.99
N ALA A 26 -14.43 -1.14 -13.66
CA ALA A 26 -15.80 -1.30 -13.17
C ALA A 26 -16.21 -2.77 -12.92
N ASP A 27 -15.60 -3.74 -13.60
CA ASP A 27 -15.91 -5.18 -13.42
C ASP A 27 -15.77 -5.62 -11.95
N LYS A 28 -14.75 -5.12 -11.25
CA LYS A 28 -14.48 -5.47 -9.85
C LYS A 28 -15.59 -4.99 -8.92
N VAL A 29 -16.22 -3.87 -9.24
CA VAL A 29 -17.35 -3.31 -8.48
C VAL A 29 -18.61 -4.11 -8.77
N SER A 30 -18.91 -4.37 -10.05
CA SER A 30 -20.03 -5.22 -10.46
C SER A 30 -19.93 -6.64 -9.86
N LYS A 31 -18.72 -7.20 -9.78
CA LYS A 31 -18.42 -8.48 -9.12
C LYS A 31 -18.79 -8.45 -7.64
N SER A 32 -18.37 -7.40 -6.93
CA SER A 32 -18.61 -7.24 -5.50
C SER A 32 -20.10 -7.09 -5.20
N ILE A 33 -20.82 -6.28 -6.00
CA ILE A 33 -22.27 -6.11 -5.90
C ILE A 33 -22.99 -7.44 -6.17
N GLY A 34 -22.60 -8.16 -7.23
CA GLY A 34 -23.19 -9.45 -7.58
C GLY A 34 -23.04 -10.49 -6.46
N TYR A 35 -21.85 -10.63 -5.88
CA TYR A 35 -21.65 -11.52 -4.74
C TYR A 35 -22.37 -11.04 -3.48
N GLY A 36 -22.46 -9.72 -3.26
CA GLY A 36 -23.24 -9.15 -2.16
C GLY A 36 -24.71 -9.55 -2.23
N PHE A 37 -25.33 -9.45 -3.42
CA PHE A 37 -26.71 -9.89 -3.62
C PHE A 37 -26.88 -11.40 -3.50
N ALA A 38 -25.95 -12.20 -4.02
CA ALA A 38 -25.98 -13.65 -3.86
C ALA A 38 -25.86 -14.07 -2.39
N PHE A 39 -24.97 -13.43 -1.63
CA PHE A 39 -24.80 -13.65 -0.20
C PHE A 39 -26.06 -13.26 0.57
N LEU A 40 -26.59 -12.05 0.34
CA LEU A 40 -27.79 -11.57 1.02
C LEU A 40 -29.01 -12.46 0.72
N ALA A 41 -29.16 -12.92 -0.51
CA ALA A 41 -30.19 -13.88 -0.88
C ALA A 41 -30.10 -15.15 -0.02
N ARG A 42 -28.90 -15.72 0.16
CA ARG A 42 -28.69 -16.91 0.99
C ARG A 42 -28.87 -16.66 2.48
N VAL A 43 -28.45 -15.51 2.99
CA VAL A 43 -28.73 -15.12 4.37
C VAL A 43 -30.23 -15.08 4.63
N ILE A 44 -31.01 -14.44 3.75
CA ILE A 44 -32.47 -14.36 3.88
C ILE A 44 -33.10 -15.76 3.86
N GLU A 45 -32.64 -16.66 2.99
CA GLU A 45 -33.14 -18.04 2.93
C GLU A 45 -32.83 -18.84 4.19
N LEU A 46 -31.64 -18.67 4.76
CA LEU A 46 -31.25 -19.33 6.00
C LEU A 46 -32.12 -18.86 7.17
N TYR A 47 -32.38 -17.55 7.27
CA TYR A 47 -33.26 -17.00 8.32
C TYR A 47 -34.72 -17.42 8.12
N ALA A 48 -35.22 -17.41 6.89
CA ALA A 48 -36.60 -17.77 6.59
C ALA A 48 -36.84 -19.29 6.55
N LYS A 49 -35.78 -20.11 6.54
CA LYS A 49 -35.78 -21.57 6.30
C LYS A 49 -36.51 -21.99 5.02
N LYS A 50 -36.82 -21.05 4.13
CA LYS A 50 -37.54 -21.26 2.87
C LYS A 50 -37.13 -20.19 1.85
N PRO A 51 -37.17 -20.51 0.55
CA PRO A 51 -36.96 -19.50 -0.49
C PRO A 51 -38.09 -18.47 -0.43
N THR A 52 -37.72 -17.19 -0.30
CA THR A 52 -38.67 -16.08 -0.27
C THR A 52 -38.64 -15.36 -1.62
N ARG A 53 -39.71 -14.62 -1.94
CA ARG A 53 -39.74 -13.79 -3.16
C ARG A 53 -38.55 -12.82 -3.21
N HIS A 54 -38.15 -12.27 -2.08
CA HIS A 54 -37.00 -11.35 -1.99
C HIS A 54 -35.67 -12.07 -2.22
N SER A 55 -35.46 -13.28 -1.67
CA SER A 55 -34.23 -14.05 -1.92
C SER A 55 -34.11 -14.50 -3.37
N GLN A 56 -35.21 -14.98 -3.95
CA GLN A 56 -35.27 -15.37 -5.37
C GLN A 56 -34.99 -14.17 -6.29
N GLY A 57 -35.56 -12.99 -5.99
CA GLY A 57 -35.30 -11.77 -6.73
C GLY A 57 -33.83 -11.34 -6.67
N LEU A 58 -33.22 -11.33 -5.47
CA LEU A 58 -31.81 -11.00 -5.29
C LEU A 58 -30.89 -12.00 -5.99
N SER A 59 -31.20 -13.30 -5.92
CA SER A 59 -30.44 -14.34 -6.63
C SER A 59 -30.56 -14.21 -8.14
N ALA A 60 -31.72 -13.82 -8.67
CA ALA A 60 -31.91 -13.58 -10.10
C ALA A 60 -31.10 -12.36 -10.57
N VAL A 61 -31.11 -11.26 -9.80
CA VAL A 61 -30.28 -10.08 -10.09
C VAL A 61 -28.79 -10.43 -10.05
N ALA A 62 -28.34 -11.19 -9.05
CA ALA A 62 -26.96 -11.67 -8.99
C ALA A 62 -26.57 -12.52 -10.22
N GLY A 63 -27.47 -13.39 -10.68
CA GLY A 63 -27.31 -14.18 -11.90
C GLY A 63 -27.17 -13.30 -13.14
N GLN A 64 -28.04 -12.31 -13.33
CA GLN A 64 -27.98 -11.38 -14.46
C GLN A 64 -26.70 -10.54 -14.45
N ILE A 65 -26.24 -10.10 -13.26
CA ILE A 65 -24.93 -9.42 -13.12
C ILE A 65 -23.80 -10.38 -13.53
N ALA A 66 -23.85 -11.65 -13.14
CA ALA A 66 -22.86 -12.64 -13.57
C ALA A 66 -22.85 -12.83 -15.09
N TYR A 67 -24.02 -12.95 -15.73
CA TYR A 67 -24.16 -13.01 -17.19
C TYR A 67 -23.59 -11.78 -17.90
N ALA A 68 -23.93 -10.58 -17.43
CA ALA A 68 -23.39 -9.34 -17.99
C ALA A 68 -21.87 -9.28 -17.87
N ARG A 69 -21.31 -9.77 -16.75
CA ARG A 69 -19.87 -9.82 -16.53
C ARG A 69 -19.15 -10.79 -17.46
N TYR A 70 -19.76 -11.92 -17.82
CA TYR A 70 -19.21 -12.81 -18.85
C TYR A 70 -19.01 -12.04 -20.14
N VAL A 71 -20.00 -11.26 -20.58
CA VAL A 71 -19.89 -10.44 -21.79
C VAL A 71 -18.82 -9.36 -21.63
N THR A 72 -18.77 -8.62 -20.53
CA THR A 72 -17.78 -7.51 -20.41
C THR A 72 -16.35 -7.98 -20.19
N ARG A 73 -16.12 -9.26 -19.86
CA ARG A 73 -14.79 -9.78 -19.52
C ARG A 73 -13.79 -9.84 -20.66
N PHE A 74 -14.24 -9.73 -21.92
CA PHE A 74 -13.29 -9.68 -23.05
C PHE A 74 -12.35 -8.47 -22.93
N THR A 75 -12.79 -7.42 -22.23
CA THR A 75 -11.97 -6.24 -21.93
C THR A 75 -10.73 -6.57 -21.11
N GLY A 76 -10.70 -7.70 -20.39
CA GLY A 76 -9.52 -8.19 -19.67
C GLY A 76 -8.33 -8.52 -20.57
N ILE A 77 -8.54 -8.71 -21.88
CA ILE A 77 -7.46 -8.83 -22.86
C ILE A 77 -6.65 -7.54 -22.94
N PHE A 78 -7.29 -6.37 -22.86
CA PHE A 78 -6.57 -5.09 -22.88
C PHE A 78 -5.70 -4.91 -21.63
N GLU A 79 -6.17 -5.38 -20.46
CA GLU A 79 -5.36 -5.38 -19.23
C GLU A 79 -4.13 -6.29 -19.36
N CYS A 80 -4.28 -7.44 -20.02
CA CYS A 80 -3.16 -8.33 -20.30
C CYS A 80 -2.10 -7.66 -21.19
N LEU A 81 -2.54 -6.94 -22.23
CA LEU A 81 -1.63 -6.22 -23.13
C LEU A 81 -0.90 -5.07 -22.41
N GLU A 82 -1.60 -4.36 -21.54
CA GLU A 82 -1.01 -3.31 -20.70
C GLU A 82 0.01 -3.90 -19.71
N ALA A 83 -0.32 -5.02 -19.06
CA ALA A 83 0.60 -5.73 -18.17
C ALA A 83 1.85 -6.24 -18.91
N LEU A 84 1.71 -6.69 -20.17
CA LEU A 84 2.83 -7.11 -21.01
C LEU A 84 3.74 -5.93 -21.36
N LYS A 85 3.16 -4.76 -21.66
CA LYS A 85 3.91 -3.53 -21.95
C LYS A 85 4.66 -3.01 -20.72
N ASN A 86 4.02 -3.08 -19.55
CA ASN A 86 4.58 -2.55 -18.30
C ASN A 86 5.50 -3.55 -17.59
N GLY A 87 5.49 -4.83 -17.98
CA GLY A 87 6.24 -5.90 -17.33
C GLY A 87 5.75 -6.23 -15.90
N SER A 88 4.58 -5.71 -15.50
CA SER A 88 3.97 -5.92 -14.19
C SER A 88 2.48 -5.60 -14.23
N TRP A 89 1.70 -6.30 -13.41
CA TRP A 89 0.28 -6.01 -13.17
C TRP A 89 0.04 -4.82 -12.23
N VAL A 90 1.02 -4.46 -11.39
CA VAL A 90 0.83 -3.53 -10.25
C VAL A 90 1.87 -2.39 -10.21
N GLY A 91 3.06 -2.56 -10.79
CA GLY A 91 4.10 -1.53 -10.78
C GLY A 91 5.54 -2.07 -10.92
N ALA A 92 6.47 -1.16 -11.19
CA ALA A 92 7.73 -1.41 -11.93
C ALA A 92 8.92 -2.02 -11.13
N ASP A 93 8.80 -2.27 -9.83
CA ASP A 93 9.95 -2.61 -8.98
C ASP A 93 10.21 -4.13 -8.80
N ASP A 94 9.68 -4.95 -9.71
CA ASP A 94 9.88 -6.40 -9.68
C ASP A 94 11.27 -6.81 -10.24
N ASN A 95 11.86 -7.85 -9.64
CA ASN A 95 13.08 -8.48 -10.17
C ASN A 95 12.82 -9.14 -11.54
N ASP A 96 13.86 -9.32 -12.35
CA ASP A 96 13.74 -9.92 -13.70
C ASP A 96 13.11 -11.31 -13.70
N HIS A 97 13.35 -12.11 -12.66
CA HIS A 97 12.69 -13.40 -12.47
C HIS A 97 11.18 -13.24 -12.27
N LEU A 98 10.75 -12.34 -11.39
CA LEU A 98 9.33 -12.08 -11.13
C LEU A 98 8.64 -11.55 -12.39
N LYS A 99 9.30 -10.69 -13.17
CA LYS A 99 8.78 -10.21 -14.46
C LYS A 99 8.48 -11.37 -15.42
N ARG A 100 9.38 -12.36 -15.53
CA ARG A 100 9.13 -13.56 -16.36
C ARG A 100 7.94 -14.36 -15.87
N VAL A 101 7.79 -14.53 -14.55
CA VAL A 101 6.65 -15.25 -13.96
C VAL A 101 5.34 -14.48 -14.19
N VAL A 102 5.37 -13.15 -14.06
CA VAL A 102 4.22 -12.28 -14.38
C VAL A 102 3.86 -12.36 -15.86
N THR A 103 4.83 -12.43 -16.78
CA THR A 103 4.57 -12.67 -18.21
C THR A 103 3.85 -14.01 -18.42
N LEU A 104 4.21 -15.07 -17.70
CA LEU A 104 3.49 -16.34 -17.74
C LEU A 104 2.05 -16.21 -17.20
N GLN A 105 1.83 -15.43 -16.15
CA GLN A 105 0.48 -15.10 -15.66
C GLN A 105 -0.35 -14.42 -16.77
N VAL A 106 0.24 -13.43 -17.46
CA VAL A 106 -0.41 -12.73 -18.57
C VAL A 106 -0.79 -13.70 -19.69
N TYR A 107 0.10 -14.60 -20.10
CA TYR A 107 -0.22 -15.60 -21.12
C TYR A 107 -1.32 -16.58 -20.69
N SER A 108 -1.33 -16.99 -19.42
CA SER A 108 -2.43 -17.83 -18.90
C SER A 108 -3.79 -17.12 -18.95
N MET A 109 -3.82 -15.81 -18.71
CA MET A 109 -5.04 -15.00 -18.80
C MET A 109 -5.46 -14.73 -20.25
N LEU A 110 -4.50 -14.48 -21.16
CA LEU A 110 -4.76 -14.37 -22.59
C LEU A 110 -5.33 -15.66 -23.19
N LEU A 111 -4.97 -16.82 -22.65
CA LEU A 111 -5.59 -18.10 -23.01
C LEU A 111 -6.97 -18.27 -22.37
N TYR A 112 -7.13 -17.90 -21.10
CA TYR A 112 -8.37 -18.04 -20.34
C TYR A 112 -9.53 -17.24 -20.95
N TYR A 113 -9.33 -15.96 -21.27
CA TYR A 113 -10.45 -15.09 -21.68
C TYR A 113 -11.16 -15.62 -22.95
N PRO A 114 -10.49 -15.90 -24.08
CA PRO A 114 -11.16 -16.41 -25.28
C PRO A 114 -11.86 -17.76 -25.04
N LEU A 115 -11.26 -18.65 -24.25
CA LEU A 115 -11.85 -19.96 -23.93
C LEU A 115 -13.09 -19.85 -23.06
N GLU A 116 -13.09 -18.93 -22.09
CA GLU A 116 -14.26 -18.62 -21.26
C GLU A 116 -15.42 -18.11 -22.13
N HIS A 117 -15.16 -17.16 -23.03
CA HIS A 117 -16.15 -16.64 -23.97
C HIS A 117 -16.67 -17.71 -24.93
N ALA A 118 -15.78 -18.55 -25.48
CA ALA A 118 -16.17 -19.65 -26.35
C ALA A 118 -17.07 -20.66 -25.61
N SER A 119 -16.74 -21.00 -24.36
CA SER A 119 -17.57 -21.87 -23.53
C SER A 119 -18.93 -21.26 -23.21
N PHE A 120 -18.97 -19.95 -22.91
CA PHE A 120 -20.19 -19.22 -22.61
C PHE A 120 -21.14 -19.17 -23.82
N VAL A 121 -20.62 -18.84 -25.00
CA VAL A 121 -21.38 -18.90 -26.26
C VAL A 121 -21.89 -20.33 -26.50
N GLY A 122 -21.05 -21.34 -26.26
CA GLY A 122 -21.47 -22.73 -26.33
C GLY A 122 -22.64 -23.07 -25.39
N PHE A 123 -22.57 -22.69 -24.11
CA PHE A 123 -23.65 -22.96 -23.16
C PHE A 123 -24.95 -22.20 -23.51
N VAL A 124 -24.84 -20.92 -23.88
CA VAL A 124 -26.00 -20.07 -24.20
C VAL A 124 -26.68 -20.45 -25.52
N TYR A 125 -25.93 -20.89 -26.53
CA TYR A 125 -26.48 -21.16 -27.87
C TYR A 125 -26.67 -22.66 -28.20
N VAL A 126 -26.01 -23.57 -27.49
CA VAL A 126 -26.04 -25.02 -27.79
C VAL A 126 -26.81 -25.82 -26.73
N VAL A 127 -26.91 -25.33 -25.49
CA VAL A 127 -27.46 -26.13 -24.36
C VAL A 127 -28.80 -25.59 -23.84
N ASP A 128 -29.18 -24.34 -24.13
CA ASP A 128 -30.48 -23.79 -23.69
C ASP A 128 -31.66 -24.24 -24.58
N ALA A 129 -32.06 -25.49 -24.33
CA ALA A 129 -33.44 -25.87 -24.14
C ALA A 129 -33.82 -25.79 -22.63
N PHE A 130 -33.36 -24.77 -21.90
CA PHE A 130 -33.69 -24.58 -20.49
C PHE A 130 -34.92 -23.68 -20.31
N SER A 131 -36.02 -24.29 -19.85
CA SER A 131 -37.29 -23.63 -19.54
C SER A 131 -37.21 -22.92 -18.20
N VAL A 132 -37.15 -21.59 -18.22
CA VAL A 132 -37.66 -20.75 -17.13
C VAL A 132 -38.76 -19.90 -17.75
N THR A 133 -39.96 -19.97 -17.16
CA THR A 133 -41.20 -19.26 -17.55
C THR A 133 -41.91 -19.65 -18.85
N GLY A 134 -41.67 -20.83 -19.44
CA GLY A 134 -42.53 -21.33 -20.52
C GLY A 134 -42.47 -20.54 -21.83
N VAL A 135 -41.37 -19.81 -22.06
CA VAL A 135 -41.07 -19.19 -23.35
C VAL A 135 -39.77 -19.80 -23.87
N THR A 136 -39.88 -20.79 -24.75
CA THR A 136 -38.74 -21.41 -25.44
C THR A 136 -38.24 -20.46 -26.53
N PHE A 137 -37.12 -19.78 -26.29
CA PHE A 137 -36.42 -19.04 -27.34
C PHE A 137 -35.41 -19.98 -28.02
N SER A 138 -35.88 -20.82 -28.93
CA SER A 138 -35.01 -21.67 -29.75
C SER A 138 -34.20 -20.81 -30.73
N ARG A 139 -33.05 -20.30 -30.30
CA ARG A 139 -32.04 -19.69 -31.19
C ARG A 139 -31.04 -20.75 -31.57
N SER A 140 -31.29 -21.45 -32.68
CA SER A 140 -30.29 -22.32 -33.32
C SER A 140 -28.97 -21.57 -33.49
N ALA A 141 -27.87 -22.20 -33.09
CA ALA A 141 -26.53 -21.67 -33.26
C ALA A 141 -26.27 -21.27 -34.74
N PRO A 142 -25.55 -20.16 -35.01
CA PRO A 142 -25.22 -19.77 -36.37
C PRO A 142 -24.44 -20.87 -37.09
N LYS A 143 -24.81 -21.20 -38.34
CA LYS A 143 -24.26 -22.33 -39.13
C LYS A 143 -22.72 -22.32 -39.34
N TRP A 144 -22.07 -21.19 -39.09
CA TRP A 144 -20.61 -20.99 -39.22
C TRP A 144 -19.85 -21.26 -37.92
N PHE A 145 -20.53 -21.57 -36.82
CA PHE A 145 -19.90 -21.98 -35.56
C PHE A 145 -19.95 -23.52 -35.50
N PRO A 146 -18.87 -24.24 -35.86
CA PRO A 146 -18.84 -25.69 -35.78
C PRO A 146 -19.09 -26.15 -34.34
N SER A 147 -19.51 -27.40 -34.17
CA SER A 147 -19.83 -28.06 -32.90
C SER A 147 -18.73 -27.88 -31.83
N LEU A 148 -18.72 -26.73 -31.18
CA LEU A 148 -17.75 -26.37 -30.16
C LEU A 148 -18.21 -27.04 -28.86
N ASP A 149 -17.39 -27.94 -28.35
CA ASP A 149 -17.66 -28.62 -27.09
C ASP A 149 -17.45 -27.63 -25.93
N ALA A 150 -18.55 -27.01 -25.48
CA ALA A 150 -18.56 -26.02 -24.42
C ALA A 150 -17.91 -26.54 -23.13
N SER A 151 -18.08 -27.83 -22.83
CA SER A 151 -17.53 -28.48 -21.64
C SER A 151 -16.00 -28.60 -21.71
N LYS A 152 -15.45 -28.91 -22.90
CA LYS A 152 -13.99 -28.93 -23.10
C LYS A 152 -13.37 -27.54 -22.99
N CYS A 153 -14.00 -26.53 -23.60
CA CYS A 153 -13.54 -25.14 -23.51
C CYS A 153 -13.60 -24.62 -22.07
N SER A 154 -14.66 -24.96 -21.34
CA SER A 154 -14.80 -24.62 -19.92
C SER A 154 -13.72 -25.29 -19.06
N ARG A 155 -13.45 -26.58 -19.26
CA ARG A 155 -12.37 -27.27 -18.53
C ARG A 155 -11.01 -26.63 -18.80
N GLN A 156 -10.72 -26.31 -20.06
CA GLN A 156 -9.46 -25.69 -20.44
C GLN A 156 -9.33 -24.26 -19.87
N SER A 157 -10.42 -23.49 -19.83
CA SER A 157 -10.42 -22.17 -19.20
C SER A 157 -10.18 -22.28 -17.69
N CYS A 158 -10.80 -23.25 -17.01
CA CYS A 158 -10.54 -23.52 -15.59
C CYS A 158 -9.07 -23.89 -15.32
N MET A 159 -8.44 -24.67 -16.21
CA MET A 159 -7.01 -25.00 -16.09
C MET A 159 -6.12 -23.76 -16.28
N ALA A 160 -6.40 -22.93 -17.28
CA ALA A 160 -5.68 -21.68 -17.51
C ALA A 160 -5.82 -20.71 -16.33
N TRP A 161 -7.03 -20.61 -15.77
CA TRP A 161 -7.29 -19.83 -14.56
C TRP A 161 -6.58 -20.41 -13.32
N GLY A 162 -6.57 -21.73 -13.14
CA GLY A 162 -5.83 -22.39 -12.06
C GLY A 162 -4.33 -22.13 -12.13
N ALA A 163 -3.75 -22.15 -13.33
CA ALA A 163 -2.35 -21.80 -13.55
C ALA A 163 -2.05 -20.35 -13.14
N TYR A 164 -2.92 -19.40 -13.51
CA TYR A 164 -2.82 -18.01 -13.06
C TYR A 164 -2.81 -17.90 -11.53
N VAL A 165 -3.76 -18.54 -10.85
CA VAL A 165 -3.87 -18.48 -9.38
C VAL A 165 -2.61 -19.04 -8.72
N ALA A 166 -2.07 -20.16 -9.20
CA ALA A 166 -0.84 -20.74 -8.66
C ALA A 166 0.36 -19.80 -8.84
N LEU A 167 0.50 -19.20 -10.03
CA LEU A 167 1.55 -18.22 -10.31
C LEU A 167 1.37 -16.95 -9.48
N ASP A 168 0.14 -16.48 -9.28
CA ASP A 168 -0.18 -15.29 -8.47
C ASP A 168 0.17 -15.49 -7.00
N LEU A 169 -0.20 -16.65 -6.43
CA LEU A 169 0.21 -17.02 -5.08
C LEU A 169 1.72 -17.04 -4.91
N TYR A 170 2.45 -17.61 -5.87
CA TYR A 170 3.90 -17.63 -5.85
C TYR A 170 4.51 -16.23 -5.92
N VAL A 171 4.07 -15.39 -6.86
CA VAL A 171 4.58 -14.01 -7.01
C VAL A 171 4.29 -13.18 -5.77
N ASN A 172 3.08 -13.30 -5.20
CA ASN A 172 2.71 -12.59 -3.99
C ASN A 172 3.53 -13.04 -2.78
N HIS A 173 3.80 -14.34 -2.63
CA HIS A 173 4.70 -14.84 -1.60
C HIS A 173 6.12 -14.27 -1.75
N ALA A 174 6.67 -14.27 -2.96
CA ALA A 174 8.00 -13.72 -3.24
C ALA A 174 8.08 -12.20 -3.00
N ARG A 175 7.03 -11.44 -3.34
CA ARG A 175 6.96 -10.01 -3.04
C ARG A 175 6.93 -9.75 -1.53
N LEU A 176 6.12 -10.52 -0.79
CA LEU A 176 6.05 -10.41 0.67
C LEU A 176 7.39 -10.70 1.34
N SER A 177 8.13 -11.72 0.88
CA SER A 177 9.46 -12.01 1.43
C SER A 177 10.46 -10.89 1.17
N ILE A 178 10.49 -10.33 -0.05
CA ILE A 178 11.36 -9.19 -0.40
C ILE A 178 11.01 -7.95 0.44
N LEU A 179 9.72 -7.67 0.64
CA LEU A 179 9.27 -6.56 1.47
C LEU A 179 9.69 -6.75 2.93
N ALA A 180 9.55 -7.96 3.48
CA ALA A 180 9.97 -8.28 4.84
C ALA A 180 11.50 -8.11 5.02
N GLU A 181 12.30 -8.46 4.02
CA GLU A 181 13.76 -8.24 4.06
C GLU A 181 14.10 -6.75 4.01
N ARG A 182 13.45 -5.97 3.14
CA ARG A 182 13.63 -4.51 3.08
C ARG A 182 13.24 -3.85 4.39
N GLU A 183 12.15 -4.28 5.02
CA GLU A 183 11.74 -3.80 6.34
C GLU A 183 12.81 -4.08 7.40
N ARG A 184 13.37 -5.31 7.45
CA ARG A 184 14.48 -5.64 8.36
C ARG A 184 15.71 -4.75 8.13
N GLN A 185 16.09 -4.49 6.88
CA GLN A 185 17.21 -3.60 6.56
C GLN A 185 16.95 -2.16 7.00
N LEU A 186 15.72 -1.68 6.86
CA LEU A 186 15.34 -0.33 7.32
C LEU A 186 15.33 -0.26 8.85
N LEU A 187 14.85 -1.29 9.53
CA LEU A 187 14.89 -1.39 10.99
C LEU A 187 16.31 -1.43 11.51
N ASP A 188 17.21 -2.18 10.86
CA ASP A 188 18.64 -2.22 11.22
C ASP A 188 19.30 -0.84 11.05
N LYS A 189 19.08 -0.18 9.91
CA LYS A 189 19.51 1.21 9.68
C LYS A 189 18.90 2.21 10.67
N LYS A 190 17.65 1.99 11.09
CA LYS A 190 16.98 2.83 12.09
C LYS A 190 17.52 2.56 13.49
N SER A 191 17.90 1.33 13.83
CA SER A 191 18.49 0.99 15.13
C SER A 191 19.81 1.74 15.38
N ASP A 192 20.57 2.00 14.32
CA ASP A 192 21.78 2.80 14.37
C ASP A 192 21.55 4.27 14.71
N VAL A 193 20.38 4.81 14.38
CA VAL A 193 19.93 6.17 14.70
C VAL A 193 18.85 6.07 15.77
N PRO A 194 19.22 6.03 17.06
CA PRO A 194 18.23 5.83 18.10
C PRO A 194 17.25 7.01 18.09
N ASP A 195 15.96 6.70 17.97
CA ASP A 195 14.85 7.67 17.96
C ASP A 195 14.65 8.13 19.42
N VAL A 196 15.58 8.97 19.90
CA VAL A 196 15.67 9.34 21.31
C VAL A 196 15.09 10.72 21.54
N GLU A 197 14.08 10.79 22.40
CA GLU A 197 13.42 12.05 22.77
C GLU A 197 14.30 12.88 23.73
N VAL A 198 15.32 13.55 23.19
CA VAL A 198 16.25 14.39 23.95
C VAL A 198 16.10 15.85 23.55
N ARG A 199 15.83 16.74 24.53
CA ARG A 199 15.68 18.19 24.30
C ARG A 199 16.99 18.90 23.95
N SER A 200 18.13 18.42 24.46
CA SER A 200 19.43 19.04 24.20
C SER A 200 20.62 18.07 24.32
N ILE A 201 21.60 18.26 23.43
CA ILE A 201 22.87 17.51 23.40
C ILE A 201 24.03 18.47 23.12
N PRO A 202 25.25 18.23 23.67
CA PRO A 202 26.42 19.04 23.36
C PRO A 202 26.80 18.98 21.87
N ILE A 203 27.00 20.15 21.26
CA ILE A 203 27.40 20.30 19.86
C ILE A 203 28.82 19.75 19.61
N ARG A 204 29.02 19.08 18.47
CA ARG A 204 30.31 18.48 18.07
C ARG A 204 30.69 18.97 16.66
N LYS A 205 31.98 18.82 16.33
CA LYS A 205 32.44 18.97 14.96
C LYS A 205 31.69 17.97 14.08
N ASP A 206 31.36 18.39 12.86
CA ASP A 206 30.68 17.61 11.83
C ASP A 206 29.16 17.39 12.04
N ASP A 207 28.55 17.93 13.10
CA ASP A 207 27.09 18.00 13.23
C ASP A 207 26.52 18.98 12.19
N GLU A 208 25.33 18.69 11.66
CA GLU A 208 24.58 19.63 10.82
C GLU A 208 23.67 20.49 11.69
N VAL A 209 23.67 21.80 11.45
CA VAL A 209 22.91 22.76 12.24
C VAL A 209 22.15 23.75 11.37
N LEU A 210 20.97 24.14 11.85
CA LEU A 210 20.15 25.23 11.33
C LEU A 210 20.23 26.43 12.28
N ILE A 211 20.52 27.61 11.75
CA ILE A 211 20.58 28.84 12.54
C ILE A 211 19.18 29.44 12.67
N VAL A 212 18.66 29.55 13.89
CA VAL A 212 17.29 30.00 14.17
C VAL A 212 17.24 31.48 14.58
N ARG A 213 18.34 32.04 15.09
CA ARG A 213 18.39 33.41 15.62
C ARG A 213 19.62 34.18 15.11
N GLY A 214 19.47 35.50 14.93
CA GLY A 214 20.54 36.42 14.50
C GLY A 214 20.54 36.71 12.99
N SER A 215 21.55 37.45 12.52
CA SER A 215 21.64 37.92 11.12
C SER A 215 21.78 36.82 10.08
N ASN A 216 22.21 35.61 10.48
CA ASN A 216 22.36 34.45 9.61
C ASN A 216 21.22 33.43 9.77
N LYS A 217 20.03 33.87 10.22
CA LYS A 217 18.85 33.00 10.38
C LYS A 217 18.45 32.34 9.06
N GLY A 218 18.05 31.07 9.12
CA GLY A 218 17.62 30.28 7.97
C GLY A 218 18.75 29.63 7.17
N LYS A 219 20.01 29.93 7.51
CA LYS A 219 21.15 29.23 6.93
C LYS A 219 21.39 27.89 7.65
N GLU A 220 21.65 26.87 6.86
CA GLU A 220 22.05 25.53 7.30
C GLU A 220 23.49 25.27 6.92
N GLY A 221 24.20 24.51 7.75
CA GLY A 221 25.56 24.09 7.44
C GLY A 221 26.12 23.13 8.46
N ARG A 222 27.24 22.51 8.10
CA ARG A 222 27.99 21.61 8.98
C ARG A 222 28.87 22.42 9.94
N VAL A 223 29.00 21.98 11.18
CA VAL A 223 29.90 22.60 12.16
C VAL A 223 31.35 22.25 11.82
N THR A 224 32.12 23.23 11.35
CA THR A 224 33.53 23.05 10.98
C THR A 224 34.43 22.95 12.21
N GLN A 225 34.18 23.80 13.20
CA GLN A 225 34.96 23.86 14.44
C GLN A 225 34.13 24.41 15.60
N VAL A 226 34.38 23.87 16.80
CA VAL A 226 33.81 24.36 18.06
C VAL A 226 34.90 25.12 18.82
N TYR A 227 34.83 26.46 18.84
CA TYR A 227 35.83 27.33 19.46
C TYR A 227 35.43 27.65 20.91
N ARG A 228 35.74 26.74 21.84
CA ARG A 228 35.31 26.83 23.24
C ARG A 228 35.89 28.03 24.00
N LYS A 229 37.11 28.48 23.67
CA LYS A 229 37.75 29.65 24.32
C LYS A 229 36.96 30.96 24.13
N LYS A 230 36.17 31.08 23.06
CA LYS A 230 35.29 32.24 22.78
C LYS A 230 33.81 31.89 22.85
N PHE A 231 33.45 30.67 23.27
CA PHE A 231 32.07 30.17 23.31
C PHE A 231 31.30 30.31 21.98
N VAL A 232 31.97 30.13 20.86
CA VAL A 232 31.37 30.21 19.51
C VAL A 232 31.64 28.95 18.69
N ILE A 233 30.71 28.65 17.79
CA ILE A 233 30.84 27.63 16.74
C ILE A 233 31.05 28.31 15.38
N HIS A 234 31.81 27.65 14.52
CA HIS A 234 31.95 28.00 13.11
C HIS A 234 31.14 27.02 12.29
N VAL A 235 30.23 27.55 11.48
CA VAL A 235 29.34 26.80 10.59
C VAL A 235 29.80 27.01 9.16
N GLU A 236 29.77 25.94 8.37
CA GLU A 236 30.11 25.97 6.94
C GLU A 236 29.21 26.97 6.20
N ARG A 237 29.78 27.65 5.19
CA ARG A 237 29.08 28.68 4.38
C ARG A 237 28.64 29.94 5.14
N VAL A 238 28.96 30.04 6.43
CA VAL A 238 28.70 31.24 7.24
C VAL A 238 30.00 32.03 7.43
N VAL A 239 30.34 32.80 6.40
CA VAL A 239 31.56 33.62 6.34
C VAL A 239 31.21 35.11 6.25
N LYS A 240 32.16 35.94 6.68
CA LYS A 240 32.19 37.39 6.49
C LYS A 240 33.45 37.73 5.71
N GLU A 241 33.33 38.59 4.72
CA GLU A 241 34.47 39.09 3.95
C GLU A 241 35.18 40.20 4.73
N LYS A 242 36.51 40.15 4.74
CA LYS A 242 37.39 41.22 5.21
C LYS A 242 37.64 42.23 4.08
N VAL A 243 38.14 43.42 4.42
CA VAL A 243 38.52 44.48 3.46
C VAL A 243 39.55 43.99 2.43
N ASN A 244 40.39 43.03 2.82
CA ASN A 244 41.39 42.42 1.94
C ASN A 244 40.82 41.29 1.04
N GLY A 245 39.50 41.11 0.97
CA GLY A 245 38.84 40.09 0.16
C GLY A 245 38.88 38.66 0.74
N ALA A 246 39.56 38.43 1.86
CA ALA A 246 39.61 37.11 2.48
C ALA A 246 38.31 36.79 3.26
N ALA A 247 37.77 35.58 3.06
CA ALA A 247 36.60 35.11 3.79
C ALA A 247 36.99 34.56 5.18
N VAL A 248 36.29 34.99 6.23
CA VAL A 248 36.49 34.52 7.61
C VAL A 248 35.19 33.99 8.19
N ASN A 249 35.24 32.82 8.82
CA ASN A 249 34.07 32.22 9.45
C ASN A 249 33.51 33.12 10.55
N THR A 250 32.21 33.38 10.48
CA THR A 250 31.51 34.12 11.52
C THR A 250 31.24 33.20 12.71
N GLY A 251 31.56 33.66 13.92
CA GLY A 251 31.28 32.91 15.15
C GLY A 251 29.80 33.02 15.53
N ILE A 252 29.15 31.88 15.77
CA ILE A 252 27.75 31.81 16.19
C ILE A 252 27.68 31.16 17.57
N HIS A 253 26.82 31.67 18.45
CA HIS A 253 26.61 31.05 19.75
C HIS A 253 25.72 29.80 19.59
N PRO A 254 26.06 28.64 20.20
CA PRO A 254 25.32 27.38 20.00
C PRO A 254 23.85 27.44 20.46
N SER A 255 23.46 28.35 21.36
CA SER A 255 22.05 28.52 21.74
C SER A 255 21.17 29.13 20.63
N LYS A 256 21.76 29.66 19.57
CA LYS A 256 21.06 30.24 18.42
C LYS A 256 20.83 29.22 17.29
N VAL A 257 21.29 27.98 17.47
CA VAL A 257 21.19 26.92 16.47
C VAL A 257 20.37 25.74 16.97
N VAL A 258 19.78 25.01 16.02
CA VAL A 258 19.13 23.72 16.23
C VAL A 258 19.92 22.69 15.43
N ILE A 259 20.21 21.54 16.04
CA ILE A 259 20.93 20.46 15.37
C ILE A 259 19.92 19.71 14.49
N THR A 260 20.20 19.59 13.20
CA THR A 260 19.36 18.90 12.21
C THR A 260 19.79 17.45 12.03
N LYS A 261 21.09 17.19 11.94
CA LYS A 261 21.66 15.84 11.91
C LYS A 261 22.85 15.71 12.85
N LEU A 262 22.87 14.62 13.61
CA LEU A 262 23.93 14.33 14.58
C LEU A 262 25.00 13.43 13.96
N LYS A 263 26.27 13.73 14.21
CA LYS A 263 27.35 12.76 14.01
C LYS A 263 27.35 11.77 15.16
N LEU A 264 26.98 10.52 14.89
CA LEU A 264 26.89 9.47 15.92
C LEU A 264 28.24 8.77 16.12
N ASP A 265 28.77 8.89 17.33
CA ASP A 265 29.92 8.12 17.83
C ASP A 265 29.44 7.17 18.95
N LYS A 266 30.22 6.14 19.29
CA LYS A 266 29.89 5.17 20.38
C LYS A 266 29.49 5.87 21.69
N ASP A 267 30.24 6.88 22.12
CA ASP A 267 29.94 7.61 23.35
C ASP A 267 28.76 8.57 23.22
N ARG A 268 28.51 9.09 22.02
CA ARG A 268 27.35 9.96 21.77
C ARG A 268 26.05 9.14 21.80
N LYS A 269 26.06 7.92 21.28
CA LYS A 269 24.97 6.94 21.44
C LYS A 269 24.69 6.65 22.92
N LYS A 270 25.72 6.35 23.72
CA LYS A 270 25.58 6.17 25.18
C LYS A 270 24.99 7.39 25.91
N ILE A 271 25.38 8.61 25.51
CA ILE A 271 24.82 9.84 26.09
C ILE A 271 23.34 10.00 25.73
N LEU A 272 22.96 9.69 24.49
CA LEU A 272 21.57 9.71 24.05
C LEU A 272 20.74 8.68 24.82
N GLU A 273 21.19 7.43 24.89
CA GLU A 273 20.55 6.35 25.65
C GLU A 273 20.33 6.75 27.12
N ARG A 274 21.35 7.29 27.78
CA ARG A 274 21.25 7.77 29.16
C ARG A 274 20.28 8.94 29.32
N LYS A 275 20.17 9.83 28.32
CA LYS A 275 19.30 11.00 28.36
C LYS A 275 17.88 10.73 27.84
N ASN A 276 17.58 9.50 27.45
CA ASN A 276 16.28 9.14 26.91
C ASN A 276 15.18 9.33 27.97
N ARG A 277 14.34 10.35 27.78
CA ARG A 277 13.27 10.69 28.74
C ARG A 277 12.09 9.72 28.70
N ALA A 278 11.93 8.96 27.62
CA ALA A 278 10.91 7.90 27.52
C ALA A 278 11.05 6.79 28.59
N VAL A 279 12.25 6.63 29.17
CA VAL A 279 12.53 5.66 30.24
C VAL A 279 12.38 6.30 31.63
N GLY A 280 12.74 7.58 31.77
CA GLY A 280 12.77 8.28 33.06
C GLY A 280 11.39 8.69 33.61
N ASP A 281 10.49 9.16 32.76
CA ASP A 281 9.15 9.62 33.22
C ASP A 281 8.22 8.47 33.61
N LYS A 282 8.48 7.24 33.15
CA LYS A 282 7.70 6.05 33.56
C LYS A 282 7.93 5.66 35.02
N ASN A 283 9.08 6.04 35.59
CA ASN A 283 9.49 5.63 36.94
C ASN A 283 9.27 6.73 37.99
N LYS A 284 9.00 7.98 37.58
CA LYS A 284 8.81 9.10 38.51
C LYS A 284 7.32 9.28 38.81
N GLY A 285 6.86 8.66 39.88
CA GLY A 285 5.50 8.86 40.42
C GLY A 285 4.78 7.60 40.89
N LYS A 286 5.34 6.40 40.65
CA LYS A 286 4.86 5.16 41.26
C LYS A 286 5.71 4.86 42.49
N PHE A 287 5.36 5.43 43.63
CA PHE A 287 5.80 4.85 44.90
C PHE A 287 5.05 3.52 45.06
N THR A 288 5.78 2.44 45.27
CA THR A 288 5.14 1.18 45.66
C THR A 288 4.82 1.24 47.15
N GLU A 289 3.74 0.59 47.60
CA GLU A 289 3.29 0.65 49.02
C GLU A 289 4.42 0.30 50.02
N ALA A 290 5.38 -0.52 49.60
CA ALA A 290 6.58 -0.87 50.37
C ALA A 290 7.52 0.32 50.65
N ASP A 291 7.62 1.29 49.73
CA ASP A 291 8.50 2.47 49.89
C ASP A 291 7.92 3.48 50.90
N VAL A 292 6.59 3.52 51.03
CA VAL A 292 5.88 4.38 51.99
C VAL A 292 5.93 3.80 53.41
N ALA A 293 5.92 2.46 53.55
CA ALA A 293 5.96 1.79 54.85
C ALA A 293 7.30 1.96 55.59
N MET A 294 8.42 2.12 54.87
CA MET A 294 9.77 2.25 55.45
C MET A 294 10.11 3.68 55.89
N ALA A 295 9.31 4.68 55.53
CA ALA A 295 9.53 6.08 55.93
C ALA A 295 8.94 6.44 57.31
N ASN A 296 8.11 5.54 57.88
CA ASN A 296 7.46 5.74 59.19
C ASN A 296 8.12 4.91 60.30
N VAL A 297 9.33 4.39 60.09
CA VAL A 297 10.09 3.65 61.11
C VAL A 297 11.30 4.47 61.52
N ASP A 298 11.04 5.55 62.26
CA ASP A 298 11.97 6.21 63.19
C ASP A 298 11.35 6.20 64.58
#